data_AF-A0A7Y7J654-F1
#
_entry.id   AF-A0A7Y7J654-F1
#
_cell.length_a   1.000
_cell.length_b   1.000
_cell.length_c   1.000
_cell.angle_alpha   90.00
_cell.angle_beta   90.00
_cell.angle_gamma   90.00
#
_symmetry.space_group_name_H-M   'P 1'
#
loop_
_entity.id
_entity.type
_entity.pdbx_description
1 polymer ?
#
loop_
_entity_poly.entity_id
_entity_poly.type
_entity_poly.pdbx_seq_one_letter_code
_entity_poly.pdbx_strand_id
1 'polypeptide(L)'
;MPDKVEGIRVHQWLDSWDKINWDKSSYRREPSHEFYLFSIKASELKKLSGIYRRKAKEGEKRTFDTGIQRSHDAKRSKKIKEFVEYGYPYCDLNDSLRNSGQHESLRKPGWLPTGIVINILTNEDCRNGNYIEEKDAISIESQDSSRVVEMVLPEGFESSSWTPATLPPVEVIDGQHRLWAFDDDLDNDYEMPVIAFYGLDISWQAYLFWSINITPVRINRSLAFDMYPLLRAEDWVDKIGHKVYQEARAQEVVESLWSHNSSPWKNKINMLAEPRSPYIRQATWIRAFMNSFIKNTSKSSKSGGLFGVSSHDSESIIPWTRSQQTAFIIYFGNTLLDAVKNHNGEWVNALRRNKTADLDDPSSDAGMFDKRSHLNTDQGIRSILSLLNDVCVSNLHYQDFIDWHPGEESGAFSEDSITKELSAIDGMNFSVLIKDFCNTIVAYDWRTAAAPELSEEASKQKMIFRGSGGYVELKKDLTEFCINNSVSAEFRTSLERMVEATK
;
A
#
# COMPACT_ATOMS: atom_id res chain seq x y z
N MET A 1 -44.60 -4.03 -24.26
CA MET A 1 -44.02 -5.36 -23.97
C MET A 1 -43.22 -5.18 -22.70
N PRO A 2 -43.14 -6.14 -21.78
CA PRO A 2 -42.34 -5.95 -20.57
C PRO A 2 -40.87 -5.72 -20.97
N ASP A 3 -40.24 -4.73 -20.34
CA ASP A 3 -38.80 -4.48 -20.50
C ASP A 3 -38.01 -5.71 -20.07
N LYS A 4 -36.95 -5.99 -20.83
CA LYS A 4 -36.08 -7.15 -20.60
C LYS A 4 -34.65 -6.69 -20.40
N VAL A 5 -33.97 -7.29 -19.42
CA VAL A 5 -32.55 -7.08 -19.17
C VAL A 5 -31.79 -8.36 -19.51
N GLU A 6 -30.87 -8.29 -20.47
CA GLU A 6 -30.00 -9.41 -20.80
C GLU A 6 -29.00 -9.68 -19.66
N GLY A 7 -28.75 -10.95 -19.42
CA GLY A 7 -27.81 -11.40 -18.40
C GLY A 7 -27.17 -12.73 -18.75
N ILE A 8 -26.31 -13.19 -17.84
CA ILE A 8 -25.54 -14.42 -17.99
C ILE A 8 -25.86 -15.35 -16.82
N ARG A 9 -26.19 -16.59 -17.15
CA ARG A 9 -26.33 -17.69 -16.19
C ARG A 9 -24.95 -18.21 -15.78
N VAL A 10 -24.76 -18.37 -14.48
CA VAL A 10 -23.51 -18.84 -13.86
C VAL A 10 -23.77 -20.09 -13.03
N HIS A 11 -23.05 -21.16 -13.35
CA HIS A 11 -23.05 -22.41 -12.60
C HIS A 11 -21.81 -22.46 -11.68
N GLN A 12 -22.04 -22.51 -10.37
CA GLN A 12 -20.98 -22.67 -9.35
C GLN A 12 -21.26 -23.82 -8.38
N TRP A 13 -22.22 -24.68 -8.70
CA TRP A 13 -22.50 -25.87 -7.90
C TRP A 13 -21.39 -26.90 -8.05
N LEU A 14 -21.03 -27.56 -6.95
CA LEU A 14 -20.04 -28.64 -6.93
C LEU A 14 -20.67 -29.88 -6.32
N ASP A 15 -20.36 -31.07 -6.86
CA ASP A 15 -20.86 -32.38 -6.37
C ASP A 15 -20.64 -32.58 -4.86
N SER A 16 -19.64 -31.90 -4.28
CA SER A 16 -19.39 -31.91 -2.84
C SER A 16 -20.56 -31.36 -2.00
N TRP A 17 -21.40 -30.49 -2.58
CA TRP A 17 -22.52 -29.83 -1.91
C TRP A 17 -23.78 -30.70 -1.89
N ASP A 18 -23.86 -31.74 -2.73
CA ASP A 18 -24.95 -32.73 -2.71
C ASP A 18 -24.96 -33.56 -1.42
N LYS A 19 -23.88 -33.49 -0.63
CA LYS A 19 -23.75 -34.15 0.67
C LYS A 19 -24.38 -33.35 1.82
N ILE A 20 -24.86 -32.14 1.56
CA ILE A 20 -25.46 -31.26 2.57
C ILE A 20 -26.92 -31.68 2.79
N ASN A 21 -27.32 -31.78 4.07
CA ASN A 21 -28.72 -32.04 4.41
C ASN A 21 -29.54 -30.75 4.35
N TRP A 22 -30.43 -30.66 3.37
CA TRP A 22 -31.35 -29.53 3.20
C TRP A 22 -32.61 -29.71 4.07
N ASP A 23 -33.05 -28.62 4.70
CA ASP A 23 -34.24 -28.63 5.55
C ASP A 23 -35.07 -27.36 5.35
N LYS A 24 -36.19 -27.50 4.64
CA LYS A 24 -37.13 -26.42 4.35
C LYS A 24 -37.77 -25.86 5.63
N SER A 25 -37.95 -26.68 6.67
CA SER A 25 -38.57 -26.24 7.94
C SER A 25 -37.65 -25.32 8.76
N SER A 26 -36.34 -25.43 8.54
CA SER A 26 -35.31 -24.58 9.15
C SER A 26 -34.86 -23.42 8.25
N TYR A 27 -35.63 -23.06 7.22
CA TYR A 27 -35.27 -22.06 6.20
C TYR A 27 -33.96 -22.36 5.47
N ARG A 28 -33.62 -23.64 5.28
CA ARG A 28 -32.45 -24.14 4.54
C ARG A 28 -32.89 -25.00 3.37
N ARG A 29 -33.85 -24.52 2.59
CA ARG A 29 -34.18 -25.11 1.29
C ARG A 29 -32.91 -25.18 0.43
N GLU A 30 -32.82 -26.22 -0.37
CA GLU A 30 -31.77 -26.33 -1.39
C GLU A 30 -31.88 -25.13 -2.33
N PRO A 31 -30.84 -24.28 -2.42
CA PRO A 31 -30.87 -23.12 -3.30
C PRO A 31 -30.70 -23.58 -4.76
N SER A 32 -31.05 -22.70 -5.70
CA SER A 32 -30.73 -22.91 -7.12
C SER A 32 -29.23 -23.18 -7.29
N HIS A 33 -28.90 -24.16 -8.13
CA HIS A 33 -27.51 -24.51 -8.49
C HIS A 33 -26.85 -23.45 -9.41
N GLU A 34 -27.65 -22.49 -9.85
CA GLU A 34 -27.25 -21.40 -10.73
C GLU A 34 -27.67 -20.05 -10.14
N PHE A 35 -26.86 -19.02 -10.41
CA PHE A 35 -27.20 -17.62 -10.21
C PHE A 35 -26.92 -16.83 -11.49
N TYR A 36 -27.24 -15.54 -11.49
CA TYR A 36 -27.25 -14.73 -12.70
C TYR A 36 -26.44 -13.44 -12.53
N LEU A 37 -25.87 -12.98 -13.64
CA LEU A 37 -25.17 -11.69 -13.73
C LEU A 37 -25.93 -10.77 -14.68
N PHE A 38 -26.22 -9.56 -14.22
CA PHE A 38 -26.90 -8.52 -15.01
C PHE A 38 -26.15 -7.20 -14.93
N SER A 39 -26.33 -6.34 -15.94
CA SER A 39 -26.05 -4.90 -15.85
C SER A 39 -27.38 -4.19 -15.63
N ILE A 40 -27.55 -3.54 -14.48
CA ILE A 40 -28.81 -2.85 -14.15
C ILE A 40 -28.49 -1.43 -13.72
N LYS A 41 -29.27 -0.45 -14.20
CA LYS A 41 -29.17 0.94 -13.77
C LYS A 41 -29.39 1.04 -12.27
N ALA A 42 -28.53 1.79 -11.57
CA ALA A 42 -28.62 1.92 -10.12
C ALA A 42 -29.99 2.47 -9.66
N SER A 43 -30.57 3.38 -10.45
CA SER A 43 -31.90 3.96 -10.24
C SER A 43 -33.01 2.91 -10.32
N GLU A 44 -32.97 2.03 -11.32
CA GLU A 44 -33.92 0.93 -11.50
C GLU A 44 -33.80 -0.12 -10.40
N LEU A 45 -32.58 -0.53 -10.07
CA LEU A 45 -32.34 -1.50 -9.01
C LEU A 45 -32.81 -0.99 -7.64
N LYS A 46 -32.69 0.32 -7.40
CA LYS A 46 -33.20 0.98 -6.19
C LYS A 46 -34.74 0.99 -6.14
N LYS A 47 -35.42 1.14 -7.30
CA LYS A 47 -36.89 1.03 -7.39
C LYS A 47 -37.36 -0.40 -7.10
N LEU A 48 -36.72 -1.40 -7.73
CA LEU A 48 -37.06 -2.81 -7.56
C LEU A 48 -36.87 -3.32 -6.13
N SER A 49 -35.91 -2.76 -5.39
CA SER A 49 -35.58 -3.18 -4.03
C SER A 49 -36.36 -2.47 -2.91
N GLY A 50 -37.21 -1.49 -3.24
CA GLY A 50 -38.01 -0.76 -2.26
C GLY A 50 -37.20 0.10 -1.27
N ILE A 51 -35.94 0.42 -1.60
CA ILE A 51 -35.02 1.17 -0.73
C ILE A 51 -35.54 2.60 -0.40
N TYR A 52 -36.36 3.21 -1.26
CA TYR A 52 -36.96 4.54 -1.03
C TYR A 52 -37.85 4.65 0.22
N ARG A 53 -38.56 3.58 0.59
CA ARG A 53 -39.65 3.64 1.60
C ARG A 53 -39.15 3.73 3.06
N ARG A 54 -37.84 3.80 3.29
CA ARG A 54 -37.22 3.76 4.63
C ARG A 54 -36.75 5.12 5.19
N LYS A 55 -37.00 6.24 4.50
CA LYS A 55 -37.01 7.56 5.15
C LYS A 55 -38.31 7.66 5.97
N ALA A 56 -38.24 7.18 7.21
CA ALA A 56 -39.32 7.22 8.17
C ALA A 56 -39.97 8.63 8.24
N LYS A 57 -41.29 8.69 8.02
CA LYS A 57 -42.12 9.54 8.88
C LYS A 57 -41.87 9.05 10.31
N GLU A 58 -41.39 9.93 11.18
CA GLU A 58 -41.12 9.65 12.59
C GLU A 58 -42.34 8.93 13.23
N GLY A 59 -42.18 7.67 13.63
CA GLY A 59 -43.11 7.02 14.55
C GLY A 59 -43.70 5.65 14.17
N GLU A 60 -43.52 5.12 12.95
CA GLU A 60 -44.04 3.78 12.63
C GLU A 60 -43.07 2.65 13.04
N LYS A 61 -43.62 1.63 13.72
CA LYS A 61 -42.90 0.43 14.14
C LYS A 61 -42.24 -0.26 12.94
N ARG A 62 -41.02 -0.76 13.15
CA ARG A 62 -40.17 -1.52 12.20
C ARG A 62 -40.88 -2.81 11.71
N THR A 63 -41.75 -2.70 10.71
CA THR A 63 -42.58 -3.83 10.25
C THR A 63 -41.92 -4.74 9.21
N PHE A 64 -40.73 -4.39 8.68
CA PHE A 64 -40.06 -5.15 7.60
C PHE A 64 -38.56 -5.40 7.83
N ASP A 65 -38.13 -5.49 9.09
CA ASP A 65 -36.72 -5.71 9.43
C ASP A 65 -36.42 -7.22 9.44
N THR A 66 -35.95 -7.77 8.30
CA THR A 66 -35.45 -9.15 8.22
C THR A 66 -34.12 -9.35 8.96
N GLY A 67 -33.56 -8.30 9.58
CA GLY A 67 -32.29 -8.34 10.32
C GLY A 67 -31.04 -8.48 9.46
N ILE A 68 -31.18 -8.72 8.16
CA ILE A 68 -30.09 -8.89 7.18
C ILE A 68 -29.65 -7.53 6.60
N GLN A 69 -30.50 -6.50 6.68
CA GLN A 69 -30.25 -5.21 6.06
C GLN A 69 -29.70 -4.18 7.05
N ARG A 70 -28.69 -3.39 6.64
CA ARG A 70 -28.05 -2.41 7.53
C ARG A 70 -28.94 -1.19 7.71
N SER A 71 -28.79 -0.51 8.85
CA SER A 71 -29.29 0.86 8.99
C SER A 71 -28.56 1.79 8.01
N HIS A 72 -29.28 2.72 7.39
CA HIS A 72 -28.68 3.70 6.50
C HIS A 72 -27.64 4.56 7.23
N ASP A 73 -26.37 4.47 6.82
CA ASP A 73 -25.31 5.39 7.23
C ASP A 73 -25.16 6.51 6.19
N ALA A 74 -25.75 7.67 6.47
CA ALA A 74 -25.73 8.82 5.59
C ALA A 74 -24.31 9.34 5.29
N LYS A 75 -23.35 9.20 6.22
CA LYS A 75 -21.96 9.61 5.99
C LYS A 75 -21.30 8.69 4.98
N ARG A 76 -21.54 7.38 5.11
CA ARG A 76 -21.01 6.37 4.19
C ARG A 76 -21.59 6.52 2.78
N SER A 77 -22.91 6.70 2.66
CA SER A 77 -23.57 6.92 1.37
C SER A 77 -23.08 8.20 0.70
N LYS A 78 -22.94 9.31 1.45
CA LYS A 78 -22.38 10.57 0.94
C LYS A 78 -20.96 10.37 0.39
N LYS A 79 -20.10 9.65 1.12
CA LYS A 79 -18.73 9.38 0.69
C LYS A 79 -18.68 8.56 -0.60
N ILE A 80 -19.57 7.58 -0.75
CA ILE A 80 -19.68 6.80 -2.00
C ILE A 80 -20.18 7.69 -3.14
N LYS A 81 -21.16 8.58 -2.90
CA LYS A 81 -21.63 9.57 -3.89
C LYS A 81 -20.48 10.45 -4.37
N GLU A 82 -19.70 11.02 -3.45
CA GLU A 82 -18.52 11.82 -3.78
C GLU A 82 -17.46 11.02 -4.55
N PHE A 83 -17.28 9.74 -4.23
CA PHE A 83 -16.39 8.86 -4.99
C PHE A 83 -16.89 8.60 -6.40
N VAL A 84 -18.18 8.32 -6.59
CA VAL A 84 -18.77 8.09 -7.92
C VAL A 84 -18.64 9.35 -8.79
N GLU A 85 -18.91 10.52 -8.22
CA GLU A 85 -18.90 11.79 -8.95
C GLU A 85 -17.48 12.31 -9.25
N TYR A 86 -16.53 12.10 -8.35
CA TYR A 86 -15.21 12.74 -8.43
C TYR A 86 -14.02 11.76 -8.53
N GLY A 87 -14.23 10.50 -8.19
CA GLY A 87 -13.18 9.49 -8.05
C GLY A 87 -12.24 9.73 -6.88
N TYR A 88 -11.38 8.75 -6.63
CA TYR A 88 -10.30 8.87 -5.67
C TYR A 88 -9.03 9.43 -6.35
N PRO A 89 -8.29 10.36 -5.72
CA PRO A 89 -8.47 10.85 -4.36
C PRO A 89 -9.27 12.15 -4.22
N TYR A 90 -9.78 12.71 -5.32
CA TYR A 90 -10.49 13.99 -5.29
C TYR A 90 -11.68 13.98 -4.31
N CYS A 91 -12.38 12.86 -4.18
CA CYS A 91 -13.49 12.70 -3.25
C CYS A 91 -13.12 12.87 -1.76
N ASP A 92 -11.85 12.70 -1.38
CA ASP A 92 -11.37 12.86 0.01
C ASP A 92 -10.94 14.31 0.32
N LEU A 93 -10.95 15.22 -0.66
CA LEU A 93 -10.62 16.63 -0.46
C LEU A 93 -11.74 17.38 0.28
N ASN A 94 -11.36 18.30 1.17
CA ASN A 94 -12.34 19.18 1.80
C ASN A 94 -12.91 20.20 0.79
N ASP A 95 -14.09 20.77 1.10
CA ASP A 95 -14.82 21.65 0.17
C ASP A 95 -14.01 22.90 -0.21
N SER A 96 -13.20 23.42 0.71
CA SER A 96 -12.32 24.57 0.46
C SER A 96 -11.25 24.26 -0.59
N LEU A 97 -10.66 23.07 -0.56
CA LEU A 97 -9.65 22.62 -1.54
C LEU A 97 -10.29 22.31 -2.88
N ARG A 98 -11.50 21.73 -2.89
CA ARG A 98 -12.27 21.47 -4.13
C ARG A 98 -12.62 22.78 -4.85
N ASN A 99 -13.08 23.80 -4.11
CA ASN A 99 -13.48 25.09 -4.68
C ASN A 99 -12.30 25.95 -5.17
N SER A 100 -11.06 25.59 -4.83
CA SER A 100 -9.87 26.33 -5.26
C SER A 100 -9.51 26.13 -6.73
N GLY A 101 -10.03 25.08 -7.38
CA GLY A 101 -9.70 24.70 -8.76
C GLY A 101 -8.26 24.17 -8.97
N GLN A 102 -7.39 24.23 -7.95
CA GLN A 102 -5.98 23.86 -8.06
C GLN A 102 -5.73 22.34 -8.13
N HIS A 103 -6.76 21.54 -7.84
CA HIS A 103 -6.69 20.09 -7.70
C HIS A 103 -7.53 19.33 -8.73
N GLU A 104 -8.03 19.98 -9.79
CA GLU A 104 -8.86 19.35 -10.82
C GLU A 104 -8.16 18.16 -11.52
N SER A 105 -6.83 18.19 -11.63
CA SER A 105 -6.01 17.06 -12.10
C SER A 105 -6.17 15.76 -11.29
N LEU A 106 -6.68 15.85 -10.05
CA LEU A 106 -6.88 14.71 -9.17
C LEU A 106 -8.22 13.99 -9.40
N ARG A 107 -9.12 14.54 -10.23
CA ARG A 107 -10.36 13.84 -10.60
C ARG A 107 -10.04 12.57 -11.38
N LYS A 108 -10.78 11.51 -11.05
CA LYS A 108 -10.68 10.19 -11.69
C LYS A 108 -12.09 9.60 -11.86
N PRO A 109 -12.29 8.61 -12.74
CA PRO A 109 -13.56 7.90 -12.82
C PRO A 109 -13.89 7.18 -11.50
N GLY A 110 -15.11 7.36 -11.00
CA GLY A 110 -15.62 6.69 -9.81
C GLY A 110 -16.20 5.32 -10.12
N TRP A 111 -15.38 4.34 -10.49
CA TRP A 111 -15.84 2.99 -10.84
C TRP A 111 -16.17 2.14 -9.61
N LEU A 112 -17.33 1.49 -9.63
CA LEU A 112 -17.77 0.52 -8.64
C LEU A 112 -17.78 -0.90 -9.26
N PRO A 113 -16.61 -1.54 -9.43
CA PRO A 113 -16.50 -2.83 -10.14
C PRO A 113 -17.06 -4.02 -9.37
N THR A 114 -17.39 -3.84 -8.09
CA THR A 114 -17.91 -4.91 -7.24
C THR A 114 -19.40 -5.08 -7.46
N GLY A 115 -19.88 -6.32 -7.59
CA GLY A 115 -21.29 -6.63 -7.79
C GLY A 115 -22.18 -6.20 -6.61
N ILE A 116 -23.41 -5.78 -6.90
CA ILE A 116 -24.51 -5.71 -5.92
C ILE A 116 -25.12 -7.11 -5.83
N VAL A 117 -25.19 -7.67 -4.64
CA VAL A 117 -25.74 -9.02 -4.45
C VAL A 117 -27.20 -8.91 -4.06
N ILE A 118 -28.07 -9.53 -4.85
CA ILE A 118 -29.51 -9.49 -4.66
C ILE A 118 -30.13 -10.89 -4.65
N ASN A 119 -31.31 -10.97 -4.04
CA ASN A 119 -32.23 -12.08 -4.21
C ASN A 119 -33.50 -11.59 -4.90
N ILE A 120 -33.90 -12.27 -5.96
CA ILE A 120 -35.18 -12.10 -6.63
C ILE A 120 -36.16 -13.02 -5.91
N LEU A 121 -37.23 -12.43 -5.41
CA LEU A 121 -38.26 -13.15 -4.68
C LEU A 121 -39.21 -13.88 -5.63
N THR A 122 -39.68 -15.04 -5.18
CA THR A 122 -40.68 -15.87 -5.89
C THR A 122 -42.07 -15.68 -5.29
N ASN A 123 -43.11 -16.14 -6.00
CA ASN A 123 -44.48 -16.10 -5.48
C ASN A 123 -44.67 -16.97 -4.22
N GLU A 124 -43.76 -17.91 -3.96
CA GLU A 124 -43.76 -18.73 -2.74
C GLU A 124 -43.13 -18.02 -1.53
N ASP A 125 -42.40 -16.93 -1.76
CA ASP A 125 -41.69 -16.23 -0.71
C ASP A 125 -42.63 -15.35 0.12
N CYS A 126 -42.91 -15.79 1.35
CA CYS A 126 -43.62 -14.98 2.32
C CYS A 126 -42.65 -14.08 3.10
N ARG A 127 -42.99 -12.79 3.26
CA ARG A 127 -42.30 -11.85 4.14
C ARG A 127 -43.31 -11.16 5.05
N ASN A 128 -43.23 -11.45 6.35
CA ASN A 128 -44.10 -10.87 7.38
C ASN A 128 -45.61 -10.99 7.05
N GLY A 129 -46.01 -12.13 6.46
CA GLY A 129 -47.40 -12.42 6.09
C GLY A 129 -47.82 -11.89 4.72
N ASN A 130 -46.95 -11.18 3.99
CA ASN A 130 -47.23 -10.68 2.64
C ASN A 130 -46.51 -11.54 1.59
N TYR A 131 -47.09 -11.58 0.39
CA TYR A 131 -46.53 -12.20 -0.81
C TYR A 131 -46.41 -11.14 -1.91
N ILE A 132 -45.61 -11.44 -2.94
CA ILE A 132 -45.51 -10.60 -4.14
C ILE A 132 -46.76 -10.77 -4.99
N GLU A 133 -47.27 -9.64 -5.48
CA GLU A 133 -48.33 -9.62 -6.48
C GLU A 133 -47.77 -10.06 -7.83
N GLU A 134 -48.55 -10.83 -8.59
CA GLU A 134 -48.10 -11.45 -9.85
C GLU A 134 -47.59 -10.43 -10.88
N LYS A 135 -48.20 -9.24 -10.92
CA LYS A 135 -47.79 -8.11 -11.79
C LYS A 135 -46.42 -7.51 -11.43
N ASP A 136 -46.00 -7.69 -10.17
CA ASP A 136 -44.75 -7.14 -9.63
C ASP A 136 -43.63 -8.20 -9.65
N ALA A 137 -43.95 -9.46 -9.99
CA ALA A 137 -43.00 -10.56 -9.99
C ALA A 137 -42.00 -10.45 -11.15
N ILE A 138 -40.74 -10.79 -10.86
CA ILE A 138 -39.67 -10.89 -11.85
C ILE A 138 -39.54 -12.36 -12.25
N SER A 139 -39.40 -12.59 -13.55
CA SER A 139 -39.10 -13.93 -14.10
C SER A 139 -37.82 -13.89 -14.91
N ILE A 140 -37.19 -15.06 -15.04
CA ILE A 140 -35.96 -15.24 -15.82
C ILE A 140 -36.30 -16.19 -16.95
N GLU A 141 -36.28 -15.68 -18.17
CA GLU A 141 -36.48 -16.46 -19.39
C GLU A 141 -35.13 -16.89 -19.95
N SER A 142 -35.06 -18.09 -20.50
CA SER A 142 -33.88 -18.57 -21.22
C SER A 142 -34.29 -19.27 -22.50
N GLN A 143 -33.63 -18.94 -23.61
CA GLN A 143 -33.73 -19.75 -24.82
C GLN A 143 -32.92 -21.04 -24.61
N ASP A 144 -33.50 -22.20 -24.96
CA ASP A 144 -32.98 -23.53 -24.64
C ASP A 144 -31.46 -23.65 -24.87
N SER A 145 -30.74 -24.14 -23.84
CA SER A 145 -29.27 -24.35 -23.77
C SER A 145 -28.36 -23.11 -23.83
N SER A 146 -28.90 -21.89 -23.99
CA SER A 146 -28.08 -20.67 -23.98
C SER A 146 -27.63 -20.28 -22.57
N ARG A 147 -26.40 -19.76 -22.45
CA ARG A 147 -25.92 -19.09 -21.23
C ARG A 147 -26.54 -17.70 -21.04
N VAL A 148 -27.10 -17.14 -22.10
CA VAL A 148 -27.77 -15.84 -22.07
C VAL A 148 -29.18 -16.02 -21.54
N VAL A 149 -29.55 -15.19 -20.57
CA VAL A 149 -30.88 -15.16 -19.97
C VAL A 149 -31.46 -13.76 -20.07
N GLU A 150 -32.78 -13.66 -20.05
CA GLU A 150 -33.50 -12.39 -20.05
C GLU A 150 -34.27 -12.27 -18.73
N MET A 151 -33.95 -11.24 -17.93
CA MET A 151 -34.77 -10.86 -16.78
C MET A 151 -35.95 -10.03 -17.29
N VAL A 152 -37.16 -10.53 -17.08
CA VAL A 152 -38.39 -9.83 -17.41
C VAL A 152 -38.78 -8.95 -16.23
N LEU A 153 -38.83 -7.64 -16.46
CA LEU A 153 -39.18 -6.66 -15.44
C LEU A 153 -40.70 -6.61 -15.19
N PRO A 154 -41.13 -6.07 -14.03
CA PRO A 154 -42.55 -5.94 -13.68
C PRO A 154 -43.39 -5.22 -14.72
N GLU A 155 -44.69 -5.54 -14.76
CA GLU A 155 -45.61 -4.88 -15.69
C GLU A 155 -45.74 -3.38 -15.36
N GLY A 156 -45.56 -2.53 -16.37
CA GLY A 156 -45.63 -1.07 -16.21
C GLY A 156 -44.40 -0.42 -15.56
N PHE A 157 -43.28 -1.15 -15.42
CA PHE A 157 -42.03 -0.63 -14.86
C PHE A 157 -41.44 0.58 -15.62
N GLU A 158 -41.73 0.69 -16.93
CA GLU A 158 -41.40 1.87 -17.76
C GLU A 158 -41.92 3.20 -17.18
N SER A 159 -43.01 3.14 -16.40
CA SER A 159 -43.55 4.33 -15.76
C SER A 159 -42.60 4.82 -14.67
N SER A 160 -42.25 6.11 -14.73
CA SER A 160 -41.50 6.79 -13.66
C SER A 160 -42.20 6.74 -12.30
N SER A 161 -43.52 6.47 -12.29
CA SER A 161 -44.35 6.31 -11.10
C SER A 161 -44.58 4.87 -10.65
N TRP A 162 -43.95 3.87 -11.29
CA TRP A 162 -44.11 2.48 -10.88
C TRP A 162 -43.68 2.28 -9.43
N THR A 163 -44.54 1.60 -8.66
CA THR A 163 -44.23 1.19 -7.29
C THR A 163 -44.84 -0.19 -7.03
N PRO A 164 -44.14 -1.06 -6.27
CA PRO A 164 -44.68 -2.36 -5.94
C PRO A 164 -45.93 -2.21 -5.08
N ALA A 165 -46.93 -3.05 -5.35
CA ALA A 165 -48.23 -3.03 -4.69
C ALA A 165 -48.12 -3.51 -3.23
N THR A 166 -47.45 -4.64 -3.00
CA THR A 166 -47.29 -5.24 -1.67
C THR A 166 -45.82 -5.26 -1.24
N LEU A 167 -45.02 -6.11 -1.88
CA LEU A 167 -43.61 -6.34 -1.60
C LEU A 167 -42.75 -5.95 -2.81
N PRO A 168 -41.59 -5.33 -2.58
CA PRO A 168 -40.61 -5.17 -3.65
C PRO A 168 -40.14 -6.55 -4.13
N PRO A 169 -39.98 -6.77 -5.45
CA PRO A 169 -39.57 -8.08 -5.98
C PRO A 169 -38.10 -8.44 -5.72
N VAL A 170 -37.29 -7.50 -5.25
CA VAL A 170 -35.85 -7.69 -5.03
C VAL A 170 -35.46 -7.38 -3.59
N GLU A 171 -34.67 -8.27 -2.97
CA GLU A 171 -34.01 -8.06 -1.69
C GLU A 171 -32.51 -7.86 -1.90
N VAL A 172 -31.95 -6.75 -1.40
CA VAL A 172 -30.50 -6.51 -1.50
C VAL A 172 -29.79 -7.18 -0.32
N ILE A 173 -28.93 -8.14 -0.62
CA ILE A 173 -28.10 -8.88 0.34
C ILE A 173 -26.84 -8.06 0.68
N ASP A 174 -26.07 -7.63 -0.34
CA ASP A 174 -24.89 -6.78 -0.17
C ASP A 174 -24.88 -5.63 -1.19
N GLY A 175 -24.35 -4.47 -0.78
CA GLY A 175 -24.26 -3.28 -1.64
C GLY A 175 -25.30 -2.20 -1.35
N GLN A 176 -26.07 -2.30 -0.27
CA GLN A 176 -27.10 -1.32 0.11
C GLN A 176 -26.57 0.12 0.18
N HIS A 177 -25.39 0.35 0.79
CA HIS A 177 -24.76 1.68 0.84
C HIS A 177 -24.35 2.21 -0.54
N ARG A 178 -24.01 1.31 -1.46
CA ARG A 178 -23.69 1.70 -2.85
C ARG A 178 -24.96 2.17 -3.53
N LEU A 179 -26.08 1.47 -3.38
CA LEU A 179 -27.38 1.91 -3.91
C LEU A 179 -27.92 3.19 -3.26
N TRP A 180 -27.71 3.39 -1.95
CA TRP A 180 -28.08 4.66 -1.28
C TRP A 180 -27.29 5.88 -1.76
N ALA A 181 -26.13 5.69 -2.37
CA ALA A 181 -25.37 6.81 -2.91
C ALA A 181 -26.06 7.46 -4.11
N PHE A 182 -26.87 6.70 -4.86
CA PHE A 182 -27.59 7.13 -6.05
C PHE A 182 -28.99 7.64 -5.66
N ASP A 183 -29.03 8.85 -5.09
CA ASP A 183 -30.24 9.68 -4.98
C ASP A 183 -30.48 10.47 -6.29
N ASP A 184 -31.64 11.13 -6.42
CA ASP A 184 -32.18 11.73 -7.66
C ASP A 184 -31.27 12.75 -8.40
N ASP A 185 -30.14 13.15 -7.80
CA ASP A 185 -29.21 14.15 -8.36
C ASP A 185 -28.02 13.55 -9.15
N LEU A 186 -27.82 12.22 -9.14
CA LEU A 186 -26.76 11.55 -9.91
C LEU A 186 -27.29 11.08 -11.27
N ASP A 187 -26.39 10.97 -12.25
CA ASP A 187 -26.73 10.52 -13.61
C ASP A 187 -27.47 9.18 -13.57
N ASN A 188 -28.64 9.14 -14.21
CA ASN A 188 -29.57 8.02 -14.16
C ASN A 188 -29.12 6.82 -15.00
N ASP A 189 -28.05 6.97 -15.79
CA ASP A 189 -27.52 5.93 -16.67
C ASP A 189 -26.33 5.15 -16.06
N TYR A 190 -25.99 5.39 -14.80
CA TYR A 190 -24.92 4.63 -14.13
C TYR A 190 -25.39 3.18 -13.84
N GLU A 191 -24.82 2.24 -14.58
CA GLU A 191 -25.08 0.81 -14.42
C GLU A 191 -24.20 0.16 -13.35
N MET A 192 -24.75 -0.86 -12.69
CA MET A 192 -24.05 -1.65 -11.69
C MET A 192 -24.00 -3.11 -12.14
N PRO A 193 -22.87 -3.80 -11.91
CA PRO A 193 -22.87 -5.25 -11.98
C PRO A 193 -23.77 -5.80 -10.87
N VAL A 194 -24.71 -6.67 -11.22
CA VAL A 194 -25.66 -7.28 -10.28
C VAL A 194 -25.48 -8.79 -10.29
N ILE A 195 -25.28 -9.36 -9.11
CA ILE A 195 -25.24 -10.80 -8.86
C ILE A 195 -26.60 -11.17 -8.27
N ALA A 196 -27.45 -11.80 -9.09
CA ALA A 196 -28.82 -12.10 -8.74
C ALA A 196 -29.02 -13.59 -8.48
N PHE A 197 -29.49 -13.91 -7.28
CA PHE A 197 -30.04 -15.22 -6.95
C PHE A 197 -31.55 -15.21 -7.10
N TYR A 198 -32.16 -16.39 -7.26
CA TYR A 198 -33.59 -16.54 -7.45
C TYR A 198 -34.17 -17.45 -6.37
N GLY A 199 -35.05 -16.91 -5.53
CA GLY A 199 -35.75 -17.67 -4.48
C GLY A 199 -34.85 -18.15 -3.32
N LEU A 200 -33.81 -17.41 -2.95
CA LEU A 200 -33.01 -17.77 -1.77
C LEU A 200 -33.78 -17.59 -0.47
N ASP A 201 -33.75 -18.64 0.35
CA ASP A 201 -34.23 -18.59 1.73
C ASP A 201 -33.44 -17.56 2.54
N ILE A 202 -34.11 -16.99 3.55
CA ILE A 202 -33.57 -15.95 4.42
C ILE A 202 -32.27 -16.37 5.13
N SER A 203 -32.10 -17.66 5.45
CA SER A 203 -30.87 -18.14 6.09
C SER A 203 -29.66 -18.11 5.15
N TRP A 204 -29.87 -18.40 3.85
CA TRP A 204 -28.82 -18.33 2.83
C TRP A 204 -28.44 -16.89 2.51
N GLN A 205 -29.42 -15.99 2.49
CA GLN A 205 -29.15 -14.56 2.38
C GLN A 205 -28.28 -14.06 3.55
N ALA A 206 -28.59 -14.48 4.78
CA ALA A 206 -27.79 -14.15 5.96
C ALA A 206 -26.37 -14.75 5.89
N TYR A 207 -26.24 -15.99 5.42
CA TYR A 207 -24.95 -16.65 5.21
C TYR A 207 -24.08 -15.90 4.20
N LEU A 208 -24.64 -15.54 3.03
CA LEU A 208 -23.94 -14.77 2.00
C LEU A 208 -23.54 -13.39 2.52
N PHE A 209 -24.44 -12.69 3.22
CA PHE A 209 -24.12 -11.41 3.83
C PHE A 209 -22.94 -11.51 4.80
N TRP A 210 -22.93 -12.55 5.65
CA TRP A 210 -21.89 -12.79 6.65
C TRP A 210 -20.54 -13.10 5.98
N SER A 211 -20.51 -14.04 5.03
CA SER A 211 -19.28 -14.51 4.38
C SER A 211 -18.59 -13.43 3.55
N ILE A 212 -19.37 -12.58 2.85
CA ILE A 212 -18.85 -11.46 2.05
C ILE A 212 -18.23 -10.38 2.94
N ASN A 213 -18.77 -10.14 4.14
CA ASN A 213 -18.40 -8.97 4.94
C ASN A 213 -17.33 -9.22 6.01
N ILE A 214 -17.18 -10.44 6.53
CA ILE A 214 -16.25 -10.74 7.64
C ILE A 214 -14.91 -11.30 7.17
N THR A 215 -14.93 -12.10 6.11
CA THR A 215 -13.74 -12.80 5.60
C THR A 215 -12.67 -11.86 4.99
N PRO A 216 -12.99 -10.71 4.38
CA PRO A 216 -11.97 -9.84 3.79
C PRO A 216 -11.15 -9.09 4.86
N VAL A 217 -9.83 -9.29 4.85
CA VAL A 217 -8.90 -8.46 5.62
C VAL A 217 -8.74 -7.11 4.91
N ARG A 218 -8.92 -6.02 5.66
CA ARG A 218 -8.68 -4.67 5.12
C ARG A 218 -7.21 -4.53 4.73
N ILE A 219 -6.95 -4.32 3.44
CA ILE A 219 -5.60 -4.01 2.95
C ILE A 219 -5.16 -2.66 3.56
N ASN A 220 -4.00 -2.64 4.21
CA ASN A 220 -3.40 -1.40 4.71
C ASN A 220 -3.03 -0.50 3.50
N ARG A 221 -3.32 0.80 3.57
CA ARG A 221 -2.95 1.76 2.51
C ARG A 221 -1.47 1.70 2.16
N SER A 222 -0.60 1.55 3.16
CA SER A 222 0.84 1.41 2.92
C SER A 222 1.16 0.17 2.09
N LEU A 223 0.49 -0.96 2.37
CA LEU A 223 0.65 -2.20 1.60
C LEU A 223 0.22 -2.02 0.13
N ALA A 224 -0.85 -1.26 -0.14
CA ALA A 224 -1.30 -0.99 -1.51
C ALA A 224 -0.25 -0.22 -2.33
N PHE A 225 0.43 0.78 -1.73
CA PHE A 225 1.53 1.50 -2.38
C PHE A 225 2.76 0.63 -2.64
N ASP A 226 2.95 -0.41 -1.83
CA ASP A 226 4.06 -1.34 -2.01
C ASP A 226 3.76 -2.38 -3.08
N MET A 227 2.52 -2.87 -3.16
CA MET A 227 2.08 -3.85 -4.17
C MET A 227 2.02 -3.27 -5.58
N TYR A 228 1.79 -1.96 -5.73
CA TYR A 228 1.75 -1.30 -7.02
C TYR A 228 2.72 -0.11 -7.07
N PRO A 229 3.98 -0.32 -7.48
CA PRO A 229 4.96 0.76 -7.65
C PRO A 229 4.48 1.91 -8.52
N LEU A 230 3.63 1.63 -9.53
CA LEU A 230 2.99 2.63 -10.39
C LEU A 230 2.07 3.58 -9.61
N LEU A 231 1.42 3.12 -8.53
CA LEU A 231 0.65 4.00 -7.64
C LEU A 231 1.54 5.00 -6.91
N ARG A 232 2.87 4.83 -6.86
CA ARG A 232 3.77 5.83 -6.28
C ARG A 232 4.03 6.97 -7.27
N ALA A 233 3.94 6.70 -8.57
CA ALA A 233 4.22 7.66 -9.64
C ALA A 233 3.06 8.60 -9.97
N GLU A 234 1.88 8.35 -9.42
CA GLU A 234 0.69 9.15 -9.71
C GLU A 234 0.71 10.51 -8.99
N ASP A 235 0.54 11.60 -9.76
CA ASP A 235 0.57 13.00 -9.28
C ASP A 235 -0.37 13.31 -8.11
N TRP A 236 -1.42 12.50 -7.92
CA TRP A 236 -2.40 12.69 -6.86
C TRP A 236 -1.88 12.26 -5.49
N VAL A 237 -0.91 11.35 -5.48
CA VAL A 237 -0.26 10.81 -4.29
C VAL A 237 0.62 11.90 -3.68
N ASP A 238 1.35 12.63 -4.52
CA ASP A 238 2.20 13.77 -4.13
C ASP A 238 1.43 14.88 -3.40
N LYS A 239 0.14 15.08 -3.72
CA LYS A 239 -0.68 16.17 -3.18
C LYS A 239 -1.42 15.81 -1.88
N ILE A 240 -1.74 14.53 -1.64
CA ILE A 240 -2.59 14.11 -0.50
C ILE A 240 -1.87 13.03 0.31
N GLY A 241 -1.09 13.45 1.31
CA GLY A 241 -0.59 12.54 2.35
C GLY A 241 0.77 11.87 2.08
N HIS A 242 1.43 12.18 0.97
CA HIS A 242 2.73 11.60 0.58
C HIS A 242 3.75 11.59 1.72
N LYS A 243 3.94 12.72 2.42
CA LYS A 243 4.89 12.82 3.54
C LYS A 243 4.59 11.83 4.67
N VAL A 244 3.32 11.63 5.00
CA VAL A 244 2.91 10.71 6.08
C VAL A 244 3.18 9.26 5.67
N TYR A 245 2.94 8.89 4.41
CA TYR A 245 3.24 7.54 3.92
C TYR A 245 4.74 7.27 3.80
N GLN A 246 5.49 8.21 3.26
CA GLN A 246 6.95 8.11 3.17
C GLN A 246 7.59 8.02 4.56
N GLU A 247 7.11 8.80 5.53
CA GLU A 247 7.58 8.77 6.92
C GLU A 247 7.21 7.45 7.61
N ALA A 248 5.98 6.95 7.44
CA ALA A 248 5.57 5.65 7.97
C ALA A 248 6.41 4.51 7.37
N ARG A 249 6.69 4.55 6.07
CA ARG A 249 7.57 3.58 5.41
C ARG A 249 9.01 3.67 5.92
N ALA A 250 9.56 4.88 6.06
CA ALA A 250 10.88 5.06 6.65
C ALA A 250 10.93 4.54 8.08
N GLN A 251 9.85 4.76 8.86
CA GLN A 251 9.71 4.23 10.21
C GLN A 251 9.71 2.70 10.24
N GLU A 252 8.90 2.04 9.39
CA GLU A 252 8.85 0.57 9.28
C GLU A 252 10.21 -0.05 8.91
N VAL A 253 10.94 0.58 7.97
CA VAL A 253 12.31 0.16 7.62
C VAL A 253 13.21 0.28 8.85
N VAL A 254 13.22 1.43 9.52
CA VAL A 254 14.09 1.68 10.70
C VAL A 254 13.74 0.75 11.87
N GLU A 255 12.47 0.48 12.12
CA GLU A 255 12.02 -0.49 13.11
C GLU A 255 12.56 -1.89 12.79
N SER A 256 12.53 -2.28 11.51
CA SER A 256 13.09 -3.56 11.07
C SER A 256 14.62 -3.59 11.17
N LEU A 257 15.33 -2.49 10.88
CA LEU A 257 16.77 -2.40 11.13
C LEU A 257 17.10 -2.57 12.61
N TRP A 258 16.21 -2.15 13.52
CA TRP A 258 16.40 -2.29 14.96
C TRP A 258 16.01 -3.68 15.50
N SER A 259 14.96 -4.32 14.97
CA SER A 259 14.46 -5.60 15.47
C SER A 259 15.07 -6.84 14.80
N HIS A 260 15.36 -6.76 13.50
CA HIS A 260 15.67 -7.94 12.68
C HIS A 260 17.00 -8.60 13.10
N ASN A 261 17.00 -9.92 13.21
CA ASN A 261 18.14 -10.70 13.72
C ASN A 261 19.44 -10.51 12.92
N SER A 262 19.35 -10.47 11.59
CA SER A 262 20.51 -10.29 10.71
C SER A 262 20.94 -8.83 10.52
N SER A 263 20.25 -7.86 11.15
CA SER A 263 20.61 -6.45 11.02
C SER A 263 21.84 -6.13 11.87
N PRO A 264 22.84 -5.41 11.33
CA PRO A 264 23.98 -4.96 12.12
C PRO A 264 23.56 -3.91 13.15
N TRP A 265 22.42 -3.25 12.94
CA TRP A 265 21.84 -2.26 13.86
C TRP A 265 20.84 -2.85 14.86
N LYS A 266 20.75 -4.18 14.96
CA LYS A 266 19.87 -4.82 15.94
C LYS A 266 20.15 -4.31 17.35
N ASN A 267 19.14 -3.74 17.99
CA ASN A 267 19.22 -3.07 19.30
C ASN A 267 20.22 -1.89 19.38
N LYS A 268 20.69 -1.37 18.24
CA LYS A 268 21.71 -0.30 18.13
C LYS A 268 21.15 0.96 17.46
N ILE A 269 19.86 1.19 17.66
CA ILE A 269 19.15 2.43 17.30
C ILE A 269 18.41 2.89 18.55
N ASN A 270 18.51 4.18 18.87
CA ASN A 270 17.83 4.77 20.01
C ASN A 270 16.37 5.07 19.66
N MET A 271 15.51 4.08 19.87
CA MET A 271 14.08 4.14 19.57
C MET A 271 13.31 5.08 20.50
N LEU A 272 13.71 5.18 21.77
CA LEU A 272 13.02 5.97 22.80
C LEU A 272 13.65 7.35 23.07
N ALA A 273 14.61 7.76 22.24
CA ALA A 273 15.36 9.01 22.37
C ALA A 273 16.02 9.22 23.75
N GLU A 274 16.50 8.14 24.36
CA GLU A 274 17.14 8.14 25.67
C GLU A 274 18.38 9.04 25.70
N PRO A 275 18.54 9.93 26.70
CA PRO A 275 19.63 10.91 26.73
C PRO A 275 21.05 10.33 26.79
N ARG A 276 21.21 9.11 27.31
CA ARG A 276 22.52 8.46 27.53
C ARG A 276 22.81 7.30 26.58
N SER A 277 21.91 7.03 25.62
CA SER A 277 22.17 5.99 24.62
C SER A 277 23.36 6.38 23.76
N PRO A 278 24.32 5.46 23.51
CA PRO A 278 25.43 5.70 22.60
C PRO A 278 24.99 5.74 21.13
N TYR A 279 23.79 5.27 20.81
CA TYR A 279 23.28 5.09 19.46
C TYR A 279 22.46 6.27 18.93
N ILE A 280 22.41 6.39 17.60
CA ILE A 280 21.64 7.39 16.86
C ILE A 280 20.13 7.20 17.09
N ARG A 281 19.40 8.32 17.21
CA ARG A 281 17.94 8.36 17.40
C ARG A 281 17.17 7.89 16.15
N GLN A 282 16.04 7.22 16.36
CA GLN A 282 15.11 6.81 15.29
C GLN A 282 14.77 7.96 14.33
N ALA A 283 14.41 9.13 14.87
CA ALA A 283 14.06 10.32 14.08
C ALA A 283 15.20 10.81 13.16
N THR A 284 16.46 10.52 13.50
CA THR A 284 17.60 10.83 12.64
C THR A 284 17.69 9.85 11.48
N TRP A 285 17.51 8.55 11.73
CA TRP A 285 17.44 7.54 10.69
C TRP A 285 16.29 7.79 9.71
N ILE A 286 15.08 8.05 10.22
CA ILE A 286 13.90 8.39 9.40
C ILE A 286 14.23 9.59 8.50
N ARG A 287 14.77 10.68 9.05
CA ARG A 287 15.19 11.85 8.27
C ARG A 287 16.28 11.53 7.25
N ALA A 288 17.22 10.65 7.57
CA ALA A 288 18.27 10.24 6.64
C ALA A 288 17.67 9.48 5.44
N PHE A 289 16.78 8.51 5.68
CA PHE A 289 16.07 7.78 4.61
C PHE A 289 15.21 8.69 3.74
N MET A 290 14.42 9.57 4.36
CA MET A 290 13.56 10.53 3.65
C MET A 290 14.35 11.44 2.70
N ASN A 291 15.57 11.83 3.08
CA ASN A 291 16.40 12.74 2.30
C ASN A 291 17.36 12.06 1.33
N SER A 292 17.49 10.73 1.40
CA SER A 292 18.36 9.94 0.51
C SER A 292 17.50 9.01 -0.35
N PHE A 293 17.16 7.85 0.16
CA PHE A 293 16.47 6.78 -0.56
C PHE A 293 15.03 7.11 -0.95
N ILE A 294 14.24 7.72 -0.07
CA ILE A 294 12.78 7.94 -0.31
C ILE A 294 12.51 9.29 -1.00
N LYS A 295 13.56 10.04 -1.33
CA LYS A 295 13.47 11.38 -1.93
C LYS A 295 12.87 11.32 -3.35
N ASN A 296 11.88 12.16 -3.65
CA ASN A 296 11.40 12.30 -5.03
C ASN A 296 12.31 13.23 -5.85
N THR A 297 12.39 12.98 -7.16
CA THR A 297 13.00 13.94 -8.09
C THR A 297 12.14 15.21 -8.13
N SER A 298 12.76 16.37 -7.89
CA SER A 298 12.11 17.66 -8.09
C SER A 298 12.72 18.37 -9.29
N LYS A 299 12.02 19.36 -9.85
CA LYS A 299 12.57 20.21 -10.94
C LYS A 299 13.93 20.86 -10.62
N SER A 300 14.34 20.92 -9.34
CA SER A 300 15.60 21.50 -8.89
C SER A 300 16.66 20.46 -8.49
N SER A 301 16.33 19.18 -8.43
CA SER A 301 17.20 18.10 -7.95
C SER A 301 17.27 17.00 -9.00
N LYS A 302 18.39 16.94 -9.74
CA LYS A 302 18.60 15.95 -10.82
C LYS A 302 18.64 14.50 -10.32
N SER A 303 19.09 14.23 -9.09
CA SER A 303 19.05 12.88 -8.49
C SER A 303 17.87 12.71 -7.52
N GLY A 304 17.05 11.70 -7.79
CA GLY A 304 16.03 11.17 -6.88
C GLY A 304 16.62 10.17 -5.89
N GLY A 305 15.75 9.58 -5.09
CA GLY A 305 16.08 8.46 -4.22
C GLY A 305 15.80 7.14 -4.90
N LEU A 306 16.63 6.12 -4.65
CA LEU A 306 16.47 4.77 -5.19
C LEU A 306 15.09 4.17 -4.84
N PHE A 307 14.56 4.50 -3.66
CA PHE A 307 13.26 4.07 -3.16
C PHE A 307 12.13 5.08 -3.47
N GLY A 308 12.49 6.22 -4.05
CA GLY A 308 11.62 7.33 -4.37
C GLY A 308 11.06 7.25 -5.79
N VAL A 309 10.33 8.29 -6.17
CA VAL A 309 9.67 8.39 -7.47
C VAL A 309 10.48 9.30 -8.39
N SER A 310 10.64 8.87 -9.65
CA SER A 310 11.10 9.72 -10.75
C SER A 310 9.90 10.31 -11.48
N SER A 311 9.81 11.64 -11.55
CA SER A 311 8.69 12.37 -12.15
C SER A 311 8.71 12.41 -13.67
N HIS A 312 9.74 11.84 -14.31
CA HIS A 312 9.98 12.01 -15.75
C HIS A 312 10.15 10.72 -16.54
N ASP A 313 10.32 9.57 -15.88
CA ASP A 313 10.58 8.32 -16.59
C ASP A 313 10.03 7.10 -15.83
N SER A 314 8.93 6.53 -16.33
CA SER A 314 8.32 5.32 -15.78
C SER A 314 9.27 4.10 -15.82
N GLU A 315 10.28 4.12 -16.70
CA GLU A 315 11.30 3.07 -16.81
C GLU A 315 12.34 3.09 -15.68
N SER A 316 12.39 4.18 -14.90
CA SER A 316 13.35 4.36 -13.79
C SER A 316 12.78 3.98 -12.41
N ILE A 317 11.55 3.46 -12.35
CA ILE A 317 10.92 3.05 -11.09
C ILE A 317 11.33 1.62 -10.75
N ILE A 318 12.06 1.44 -9.66
CA ILE A 318 12.33 0.07 -9.17
C ILE A 318 11.07 -0.52 -8.52
N PRO A 319 10.68 -1.74 -8.89
CA PRO A 319 9.47 -2.37 -8.38
C PRO A 319 9.65 -3.00 -6.99
N TRP A 320 10.63 -2.51 -6.20
CA TRP A 320 11.00 -3.14 -4.95
C TRP A 320 9.90 -3.04 -3.90
N THR A 321 9.64 -4.18 -3.25
CA THR A 321 8.82 -4.26 -2.05
C THR A 321 9.54 -3.67 -0.84
N ARG A 322 8.83 -3.42 0.26
CA ARG A 322 9.47 -3.02 1.52
C ARG A 322 10.48 -4.05 2.03
N SER A 323 10.19 -5.34 1.86
CA SER A 323 11.08 -6.41 2.30
C SER A 323 12.43 -6.33 1.58
N GLN A 324 12.41 -6.09 0.26
CA GLN A 324 13.62 -5.89 -0.56
C GLN A 324 14.37 -4.61 -0.15
N GLN A 325 13.66 -3.51 0.05
CA GLN A 325 14.27 -2.24 0.49
C GLN A 325 14.97 -2.38 1.85
N THR A 326 14.33 -3.03 2.82
CA THR A 326 14.92 -3.31 4.13
C THR A 326 16.09 -4.28 4.01
N ALA A 327 15.95 -5.36 3.24
CA ALA A 327 17.02 -6.33 2.98
C ALA A 327 18.26 -5.67 2.35
N PHE A 328 18.06 -4.78 1.39
CA PHE A 328 19.15 -4.01 0.76
C PHE A 328 19.95 -3.19 1.78
N ILE A 329 19.27 -2.48 2.68
CA ILE A 329 19.93 -1.67 3.70
C ILE A 329 20.64 -2.55 4.74
N ILE A 330 20.02 -3.67 5.16
CA ILE A 330 20.66 -4.64 6.05
C ILE A 330 21.92 -5.23 5.39
N TYR A 331 21.84 -5.59 4.12
CA TYR A 331 22.97 -6.11 3.35
C TYR A 331 24.12 -5.11 3.28
N PHE A 332 23.84 -3.85 2.94
CA PHE A 332 24.82 -2.77 2.97
C PHE A 332 25.46 -2.62 4.35
N GLY A 333 24.64 -2.60 5.40
CA GLY A 333 25.14 -2.47 6.77
C GLY A 333 26.03 -3.63 7.19
N ASN A 334 25.67 -4.87 6.87
CA ASN A 334 26.47 -6.06 7.16
C ASN A 334 27.80 -6.01 6.41
N THR A 335 27.75 -5.68 5.12
CA THR A 335 28.95 -5.52 4.28
C THR A 335 29.89 -4.45 4.83
N LEU A 336 29.34 -3.32 5.31
CA LEU A 336 30.12 -2.26 5.95
C LEU A 336 30.71 -2.72 7.30
N LEU A 337 29.93 -3.40 8.14
CA LEU A 337 30.41 -3.90 9.42
C LEU A 337 31.54 -4.92 9.24
N ASP A 338 31.42 -5.81 8.26
CA ASP A 338 32.45 -6.79 7.93
C ASP A 338 33.71 -6.12 7.38
N ALA A 339 33.56 -5.10 6.51
CA ALA A 339 34.69 -4.29 6.06
C ALA A 339 35.41 -3.61 7.23
N VAL A 340 34.68 -3.01 8.19
CA VAL A 340 35.24 -2.38 9.39
C VAL A 340 35.97 -3.40 10.26
N LYS A 341 35.35 -4.56 10.53
CA LYS A 341 35.95 -5.66 11.32
C LYS A 341 37.28 -6.11 10.75
N ASN A 342 37.36 -6.24 9.43
CA ASN A 342 38.56 -6.70 8.74
C ASN A 342 39.59 -5.60 8.48
N HIS A 343 39.24 -4.33 8.71
CA HIS A 343 40.14 -3.21 8.51
C HIS A 343 41.07 -2.97 9.71
N ASN A 344 42.36 -2.76 9.42
CA ASN A 344 43.42 -2.55 10.40
C ASN A 344 44.02 -1.13 10.36
N GLY A 345 43.32 -0.17 9.76
CA GLY A 345 43.74 1.23 9.72
C GLY A 345 43.86 1.87 11.10
N GLU A 346 44.65 2.93 11.17
CA GLU A 346 44.94 3.66 12.41
C GLU A 346 43.65 4.15 13.10
N TRP A 347 42.69 4.64 12.32
CA TRP A 347 41.45 5.20 12.84
C TRP A 347 40.59 4.19 13.59
N VAL A 348 40.46 2.97 13.06
CA VAL A 348 39.67 1.88 13.67
C VAL A 348 40.37 1.41 14.94
N ASN A 349 41.68 1.19 14.85
CA ASN A 349 42.47 0.69 15.97
C ASN A 349 42.49 1.68 17.13
N ALA A 350 42.58 2.99 16.85
CA ALA A 350 42.47 4.04 17.87
C ALA A 350 41.13 3.97 18.61
N LEU A 351 40.01 3.78 17.90
CA LEU A 351 38.68 3.66 18.51
C LEU A 351 38.52 2.35 19.31
N ARG A 352 39.02 1.22 18.78
CA ARG A 352 38.98 -0.08 19.47
C ARG A 352 39.79 -0.06 20.77
N ARG A 353 40.99 0.53 20.76
CA ARG A 353 41.84 0.67 21.96
C ARG A 353 41.20 1.54 23.04
N ASN A 354 40.50 2.59 22.63
CA ASN A 354 39.98 3.61 23.53
C ASN A 354 38.46 3.55 23.67
N LYS A 355 37.83 2.39 23.43
CA LYS A 355 36.37 2.17 23.41
C LYS A 355 35.67 2.85 24.58
N THR A 356 34.58 3.59 24.32
CA THR A 356 33.83 4.25 25.39
C THR A 356 33.07 3.25 26.27
N ALA A 357 32.97 3.58 27.56
CA ALA A 357 32.34 2.73 28.57
C ALA A 357 30.83 2.55 28.40
N ASP A 358 30.17 3.35 27.55
CA ASP A 358 28.74 3.24 27.22
C ASP A 358 28.47 2.21 26.10
N LEU A 359 29.50 1.63 25.49
CA LEU A 359 29.36 0.61 24.45
C LEU A 359 29.46 -0.80 25.05
N ASP A 360 28.42 -1.22 25.76
CA ASP A 360 28.43 -2.45 26.58
C ASP A 360 28.34 -3.76 25.77
N ASP A 361 27.87 -3.72 24.53
CA ASP A 361 27.69 -4.91 23.68
C ASP A 361 29.05 -5.44 23.16
N PRO A 362 29.48 -6.67 23.53
CA PRO A 362 30.72 -7.27 23.04
C PRO A 362 30.71 -7.58 21.54
N SER A 363 29.52 -7.71 20.94
CA SER A 363 29.37 -7.93 19.49
C SER A 363 29.48 -6.65 18.68
N SER A 364 29.51 -5.48 19.33
CA SER A 364 29.68 -4.17 18.70
C SER A 364 31.15 -3.85 18.44
N ASP A 365 31.49 -3.60 17.18
CA ASP A 365 32.78 -3.02 16.82
C ASP A 365 32.79 -1.51 17.10
N ALA A 366 33.77 -1.05 17.90
CA ALA A 366 33.93 0.37 18.23
C ALA A 366 34.19 1.25 17.00
N GLY A 367 34.78 0.71 15.93
CA GLY A 367 34.97 1.44 14.68
C GLY A 367 33.65 1.90 14.06
N MET A 368 32.60 1.10 14.16
CA MET A 368 31.29 1.44 13.62
C MET A 368 30.37 2.12 14.64
N PHE A 369 30.38 1.66 15.90
CA PHE A 369 29.35 2.02 16.89
C PHE A 369 29.81 2.94 18.02
N ASP A 370 31.10 3.26 18.16
CA ASP A 370 31.52 4.26 19.15
C ASP A 370 30.99 5.64 18.75
N LYS A 371 30.51 6.43 19.72
CA LYS A 371 29.96 7.78 19.46
C LYS A 371 30.98 8.77 18.88
N ARG A 372 32.27 8.45 18.95
CA ARG A 372 33.37 9.20 18.32
C ARG A 372 33.71 8.71 16.92
N SER A 373 32.99 7.71 16.40
CA SER A 373 32.99 7.35 14.98
C SER A 373 31.86 8.08 14.26
N HIS A 374 32.17 8.73 13.14
CA HIS A 374 31.19 9.35 12.28
C HIS A 374 30.15 8.34 11.75
N LEU A 375 30.49 7.05 11.63
CA LEU A 375 29.56 5.97 11.29
C LEU A 375 28.40 5.82 12.29
N ASN A 376 28.58 6.28 13.54
CA ASN A 376 27.53 6.35 14.56
C ASN A 376 27.18 7.81 14.93
N THR A 377 27.20 8.73 13.95
CA THR A 377 26.68 10.10 14.11
C THR A 377 25.61 10.43 13.09
N ASP A 378 24.77 11.42 13.41
CA ASP A 378 23.79 12.02 12.49
C ASP A 378 24.44 12.44 11.16
N GLN A 379 25.60 13.11 11.25
CA GLN A 379 26.27 13.62 10.05
C GLN A 379 26.77 12.48 9.17
N GLY A 380 27.43 11.47 9.74
CA GLY A 380 27.95 10.36 8.94
C GLY A 380 26.87 9.46 8.34
N ILE A 381 25.80 9.11 9.08
CA ILE A 381 24.69 8.33 8.50
C ILE A 381 24.00 9.09 7.36
N ARG A 382 23.80 10.41 7.49
CA ARG A 382 23.21 11.20 6.40
C ARG A 382 24.14 11.28 5.18
N SER A 383 25.44 11.45 5.39
CA SER A 383 26.42 11.50 4.31
C SER A 383 26.55 10.17 3.58
N ILE A 384 26.71 9.06 4.32
CA ILE A 384 26.95 7.73 3.74
C ILE A 384 25.72 7.21 3.00
N LEU A 385 24.51 7.35 3.56
CA LEU A 385 23.28 6.92 2.90
C LEU A 385 22.99 7.78 1.67
N SER A 386 23.26 9.09 1.73
CA SER A 386 23.10 9.95 0.56
C SER A 386 24.10 9.61 -0.55
N LEU A 387 25.37 9.36 -0.22
CA LEU A 387 26.37 8.97 -1.22
C LEU A 387 26.04 7.60 -1.81
N LEU A 388 25.69 6.62 -0.96
CA LEU A 388 25.27 5.28 -1.41
C LEU A 388 24.08 5.37 -2.37
N ASN A 389 23.07 6.18 -2.03
CA ASN A 389 21.92 6.41 -2.90
C ASN A 389 22.35 6.97 -4.26
N ASP A 390 23.19 8.00 -4.28
CA ASP A 390 23.64 8.61 -5.54
C ASP A 390 24.42 7.61 -6.41
N VAL A 391 25.30 6.81 -5.80
CA VAL A 391 26.01 5.73 -6.51
C VAL A 391 25.03 4.73 -7.11
N CYS A 392 24.01 4.29 -6.35
CA CYS A 392 23.04 3.30 -6.84
C CYS A 392 22.16 3.87 -7.97
N VAL A 393 21.60 5.07 -7.78
CA VAL A 393 20.71 5.73 -8.76
C VAL A 393 21.44 6.00 -10.07
N SER A 394 22.69 6.48 -10.01
CA SER A 394 23.49 6.72 -11.23
C SER A 394 23.94 5.45 -11.95
N ASN A 395 23.79 4.29 -11.31
CA ASN A 395 24.13 2.99 -11.88
C ASN A 395 22.89 2.09 -12.10
N LEU A 396 21.68 2.65 -12.02
CA LEU A 396 20.43 1.90 -12.04
C LEU A 396 20.28 0.99 -13.27
N HIS A 397 20.59 1.51 -14.47
CA HIS A 397 20.50 0.77 -15.74
C HIS A 397 21.75 -0.05 -16.08
N TYR A 398 22.81 0.06 -15.28
CA TYR A 398 24.08 -0.65 -15.50
C TYR A 398 24.25 -1.84 -14.56
N GLN A 399 23.31 -2.01 -13.63
CA GLN A 399 23.27 -3.06 -12.64
C GLN A 399 21.89 -3.68 -12.67
N ASP A 400 21.73 -4.85 -12.05
CA ASP A 400 20.50 -5.63 -12.00
C ASP A 400 19.53 -5.17 -10.89
N PHE A 401 19.52 -3.86 -10.58
CA PHE A 401 18.58 -3.31 -9.59
C PHE A 401 17.12 -3.55 -9.99
N ILE A 402 16.79 -3.38 -11.28
CA ILE A 402 15.42 -3.55 -11.80
C ILE A 402 15.03 -5.04 -11.88
N ASP A 403 16.02 -5.91 -12.12
CA ASP A 403 15.82 -7.35 -12.32
C ASP A 403 15.64 -8.12 -10.99
N TRP A 404 15.87 -7.48 -9.84
CA TRP A 404 15.56 -8.08 -8.54
C TRP A 404 14.05 -8.12 -8.29
N HIS A 405 13.44 -9.23 -8.69
CA HIS A 405 12.02 -9.48 -8.52
C HIS A 405 11.69 -10.08 -7.15
N PRO A 406 10.54 -9.70 -6.55
CA PRO A 406 10.07 -10.26 -5.29
C PRO A 406 9.84 -11.78 -5.37
N GLY A 407 10.18 -12.53 -4.31
CA GLY A 407 9.90 -13.97 -4.25
C GLY A 407 8.39 -14.31 -4.29
N GLU A 408 8.05 -15.54 -4.72
CA GLU A 408 6.67 -16.02 -5.00
C GLU A 408 5.65 -15.86 -3.85
N GLU A 409 6.09 -15.69 -2.59
CA GLU A 409 5.24 -15.47 -1.40
C GLU A 409 5.19 -13.99 -0.95
N SER A 410 5.14 -13.05 -1.90
CA SER A 410 5.16 -11.61 -1.61
C SER A 410 3.80 -11.06 -1.15
N GLY A 411 3.27 -11.60 -0.05
CA GLY A 411 2.00 -11.17 0.53
C GLY A 411 2.11 -10.09 1.61
N ALA A 412 3.12 -10.15 2.49
CA ALA A 412 3.20 -9.26 3.65
C ALA A 412 4.65 -8.90 4.01
N PHE A 413 4.84 -7.66 4.46
CA PHE A 413 6.11 -7.23 5.06
C PHE A 413 6.30 -7.95 6.40
N SER A 414 7.31 -8.83 6.47
CA SER A 414 7.58 -9.69 7.62
C SER A 414 9.08 -9.97 7.76
N GLU A 415 9.52 -10.41 8.95
CA GLU A 415 10.92 -10.80 9.17
C GLU A 415 11.37 -11.95 8.26
N ASP A 416 10.50 -12.93 8.03
CA ASP A 416 10.79 -14.07 7.15
C ASP A 416 10.97 -13.61 5.71
N SER A 417 10.12 -12.70 5.23
CA SER A 417 10.26 -12.11 3.90
C SER A 417 11.57 -11.34 3.76
N ILE A 418 11.96 -10.54 4.77
CA ILE A 418 13.25 -9.81 4.75
C ILE A 418 14.43 -10.79 4.71
N THR A 419 14.38 -11.87 5.48
CA THR A 419 15.45 -12.88 5.52
C THR A 419 15.62 -13.59 4.17
N LYS A 420 14.51 -13.95 3.52
CA LYS A 420 14.53 -14.55 2.17
C LYS A 420 15.17 -13.60 1.17
N GLU A 421 14.71 -12.35 1.14
CA GLU A 421 15.25 -11.33 0.23
C GLU A 421 16.73 -11.04 0.49
N LEU A 422 17.18 -11.03 1.76
CA LEU A 422 18.58 -10.85 2.12
C LEU A 422 19.48 -11.95 1.55
N SER A 423 19.01 -13.20 1.55
CA SER A 423 19.76 -14.34 1.01
C SER A 423 19.89 -14.33 -0.52
N ALA A 424 19.01 -13.61 -1.22
CA ALA A 424 19.03 -13.50 -2.67
C ALA A 424 20.06 -12.48 -3.20
N ILE A 425 20.45 -11.50 -2.37
CA ILE A 425 21.28 -10.37 -2.81
C ILE A 425 22.68 -10.79 -3.26
N ASP A 426 23.29 -11.81 -2.63
CA ASP A 426 24.65 -12.24 -2.99
C ASP A 426 24.77 -12.74 -4.45
N GLY A 427 23.66 -13.13 -5.07
CA GLY A 427 23.61 -13.52 -6.49
C GLY A 427 23.51 -12.35 -7.46
N MET A 428 23.32 -11.12 -6.97
CA MET A 428 23.09 -9.92 -7.79
C MET A 428 24.41 -9.20 -8.11
N ASN A 429 24.51 -8.59 -9.28
CA ASN A 429 25.66 -7.80 -9.73
C ASN A 429 25.83 -6.53 -8.88
N PHE A 430 24.74 -5.87 -8.49
CA PHE A 430 24.83 -4.71 -7.60
C PHE A 430 25.47 -5.08 -6.25
N SER A 431 25.46 -6.35 -5.83
CA SER A 431 26.10 -6.79 -4.59
C SER A 431 27.61 -6.54 -4.58
N VAL A 432 28.26 -6.65 -5.76
CA VAL A 432 29.68 -6.34 -5.97
C VAL A 432 29.92 -4.85 -5.84
N LEU A 433 29.04 -4.02 -6.44
CA LEU A 433 29.09 -2.56 -6.32
C LEU A 433 29.03 -2.11 -4.85
N ILE A 434 28.16 -2.73 -4.05
CA ILE A 434 28.04 -2.44 -2.61
C ILE A 434 29.30 -2.88 -1.85
N LYS A 435 29.86 -4.06 -2.15
CA LYS A 435 31.11 -4.55 -1.56
C LYS A 435 32.28 -3.60 -1.86
N ASP A 436 32.43 -3.16 -3.10
CA ASP A 436 33.46 -2.22 -3.51
C ASP A 436 33.28 -0.83 -2.87
N PHE A 437 32.04 -0.37 -2.77
CA PHE A 437 31.69 0.85 -2.04
C PHE A 437 32.17 0.76 -0.58
N CYS A 438 31.76 -0.29 0.15
CA CYS A 438 32.13 -0.52 1.54
C CYS A 438 33.65 -0.64 1.74
N ASN A 439 34.33 -1.40 0.87
CA ASN A 439 35.78 -1.59 0.91
C ASN A 439 36.56 -0.30 0.61
N THR A 440 36.01 0.59 -0.20
CA THR A 440 36.61 1.91 -0.44
C THR A 440 36.41 2.81 0.77
N ILE A 441 35.18 2.95 1.26
CA ILE A 441 34.88 3.91 2.32
C ILE A 441 35.48 3.52 3.68
N VAL A 442 35.77 2.24 3.94
CA VAL A 442 36.41 1.85 5.21
C VAL A 442 37.83 2.38 5.35
N ALA A 443 38.51 2.68 4.24
CA ALA A 443 39.84 3.29 4.25
C ALA A 443 39.79 4.78 4.65
N TYR A 444 38.63 5.42 4.61
CA TYR A 444 38.44 6.79 5.09
C TYR A 444 38.56 6.87 6.61
N ASP A 445 39.17 7.94 7.14
CA ASP A 445 39.25 8.16 8.58
C ASP A 445 37.91 8.64 9.15
N TRP A 446 37.13 7.71 9.72
CA TRP A 446 35.81 7.99 10.30
C TRP A 446 35.86 8.60 11.71
N ARG A 447 37.03 8.91 12.27
CA ARG A 447 37.11 9.57 13.57
C ARG A 447 36.48 10.96 13.56
N THR A 448 35.67 11.25 14.57
CA THR A 448 35.19 12.61 14.86
C THR A 448 36.31 13.48 15.43
N ALA A 449 36.13 14.80 15.47
CA ALA A 449 37.10 15.71 16.09
C ALA A 449 37.41 15.42 17.57
N ALA A 450 36.51 14.72 18.28
CA ALA A 450 36.66 14.32 19.68
C ALA A 450 37.21 12.89 19.84
N ALA A 451 37.59 12.24 18.75
CA ALA A 451 38.18 10.92 18.77
C ALA A 451 39.60 10.95 19.36
N PRO A 452 40.05 9.84 19.97
CA PRO A 452 41.38 9.73 20.52
C PRO A 452 42.45 9.65 19.41
N GLU A 453 43.69 9.97 19.79
CA GLU A 453 44.88 9.78 18.95
C GLU A 453 44.84 10.56 17.62
N LEU A 454 44.20 11.74 17.61
CA LEU A 454 44.25 12.71 16.51
C LEU A 454 45.28 13.80 16.82
N SER A 455 46.00 14.28 15.80
CA SER A 455 46.79 15.51 15.93
C SER A 455 45.89 16.73 16.10
N GLU A 456 46.44 17.84 16.63
CA GLU A 456 45.67 19.07 16.78
C GLU A 456 45.18 19.61 15.42
N GLU A 457 45.98 19.51 14.35
CA GLU A 457 45.53 19.89 13.01
C GLU A 457 44.40 18.98 12.51
N ALA A 458 44.52 17.65 12.67
CA ALA A 458 43.52 16.70 12.22
C ALA A 458 42.19 16.88 12.98
N SER A 459 42.25 17.12 14.30
CA SER A 459 41.07 17.42 15.11
C SER A 459 40.37 18.69 14.63
N LYS A 460 41.14 19.77 14.34
CA LYS A 460 40.59 21.02 13.78
C LYS A 460 39.92 20.81 12.42
N GLN A 461 40.53 20.04 11.52
CA GLN A 461 39.93 19.73 10.21
C GLN A 461 38.60 18.99 10.37
N LYS A 462 38.53 18.00 11.27
CA LYS A 462 37.28 17.25 11.56
C LYS A 462 36.19 18.10 12.21
N MET A 463 36.48 19.31 12.75
CA MET A 463 35.46 20.20 13.31
C MET A 463 34.51 20.77 12.24
N ILE A 464 34.95 20.84 10.97
CA ILE A 464 34.13 21.33 9.85
C ILE A 464 32.86 20.49 9.67
N PHE A 465 32.92 19.21 10.05
CA PHE A 465 31.79 18.29 9.98
C PHE A 465 30.81 18.43 11.15
N ARG A 466 30.99 19.39 12.06
CA ARG A 466 30.04 19.64 13.16
C ARG A 466 28.92 20.57 12.72
N GLY A 467 27.75 20.41 13.35
CA GLY A 467 26.59 21.28 13.13
C GLY A 467 25.67 20.80 12.01
N SER A 468 24.63 21.58 11.72
CA SER A 468 23.51 21.19 10.86
C SER A 468 23.88 21.01 9.38
N GLY A 469 25.01 21.56 8.92
CA GLY A 469 25.51 21.44 7.54
C GLY A 469 26.68 20.46 7.36
N GLY A 470 27.19 19.87 8.45
CA GLY A 470 28.41 19.05 8.42
C GLY A 470 28.32 17.83 7.50
N TYR A 471 27.12 17.27 7.32
CA TYR A 471 26.87 16.11 6.46
C TYR A 471 27.06 16.43 4.97
N VAL A 472 26.86 17.68 4.56
CA VAL A 472 27.08 18.12 3.18
C VAL A 472 28.58 18.14 2.87
N GLU A 473 29.36 18.77 3.76
CA GLU A 473 30.82 18.82 3.64
C GLU A 473 31.44 17.42 3.76
N LEU A 474 30.99 16.61 4.73
CA LEU A 474 31.44 15.22 4.87
C LEU A 474 31.10 14.38 3.64
N LYS A 475 29.92 14.56 3.03
CA LYS A 475 29.56 13.86 1.80
C LYS A 475 30.50 14.28 0.65
N LYS A 476 30.78 15.57 0.52
CA LYS A 476 31.70 16.09 -0.51
C LYS A 476 33.11 15.52 -0.35
N ASP A 477 33.65 15.58 0.87
CA ASP A 477 34.96 15.01 1.21
C ASP A 477 35.02 13.50 0.96
N LEU A 478 33.97 12.75 1.36
CA LEU A 478 33.84 11.33 1.06
C LEU A 478 33.77 11.04 -0.44
N THR A 479 33.10 11.89 -1.22
CA THR A 479 33.00 11.72 -2.67
C THR A 479 34.36 11.87 -3.34
N GLU A 480 35.09 12.93 -2.99
CA GLU A 480 36.47 13.16 -3.46
C GLU A 480 37.40 12.03 -3.02
N PHE A 481 37.27 11.54 -1.78
CA PHE A 481 38.03 10.40 -1.29
C PHE A 481 37.76 9.12 -2.09
N CYS A 482 36.49 8.79 -2.35
CA CYS A 482 36.11 7.58 -3.08
C CYS A 482 36.64 7.59 -4.52
N ILE A 483 36.62 8.74 -5.20
CA ILE A 483 37.13 8.89 -6.57
C ILE A 483 38.65 8.63 -6.60
N ASN A 484 39.38 9.09 -5.60
CA ASN A 484 40.84 8.96 -5.54
C ASN A 484 41.32 7.59 -5.04
N ASN A 485 40.48 6.85 -4.31
CA ASN A 485 40.86 5.60 -3.62
C ASN A 485 39.99 4.41 -4.02
N SER A 486 39.32 4.47 -5.17
CA SER A 486 38.46 3.39 -5.67
C SER A 486 39.19 2.05 -5.72
N VAL A 487 38.61 1.02 -5.12
CA VAL A 487 39.23 -0.32 -5.03
C VAL A 487 39.22 -1.11 -6.35
N SER A 488 38.34 -0.77 -7.29
CA SER A 488 38.22 -1.40 -8.60
C SER A 488 38.00 -0.37 -9.72
N ALA A 489 38.38 -0.74 -10.95
CA ALA A 489 38.14 0.10 -12.12
C ALA A 489 36.65 0.25 -12.41
N GLU A 490 35.87 -0.80 -12.19
CA GLU A 490 34.41 -0.83 -12.35
C GLU A 490 33.73 0.14 -11.37
N PHE A 491 34.13 0.11 -10.10
CA PHE A 491 33.61 1.04 -9.10
C PHE A 491 33.99 2.50 -9.41
N ARG A 492 35.20 2.74 -9.92
CA ARG A 492 35.61 4.06 -10.38
C ARG A 492 34.72 4.58 -11.51
N THR A 493 34.42 3.74 -12.50
CA THR A 493 33.47 4.09 -13.57
C THR A 493 32.08 4.39 -13.01
N SER A 494 31.61 3.64 -12.02
CA SER A 494 30.35 3.92 -11.33
C SER A 494 30.33 5.27 -10.60
N LEU A 495 31.45 5.69 -10.00
CA LEU A 495 31.59 7.01 -9.38
C LEU A 495 31.67 8.14 -10.42
N GLU A 496 32.36 7.92 -11.54
CA GLU A 496 32.44 8.90 -12.63
C GLU A 496 31.05 9.19 -13.22
N ARG A 497 30.23 8.16 -13.44
CA ARG A 497 28.81 8.31 -13.84
C ARG A 497 28.00 9.12 -12.84
N MET A 498 28.24 8.90 -11.54
CA MET A 498 27.57 9.67 -10.48
C MET A 498 27.94 11.15 -10.53
N VAL A 499 29.22 11.48 -10.75
CA VAL A 499 29.69 12.86 -10.91
C VAL A 499 29.13 13.51 -12.17
N GLU A 500 28.96 12.76 -13.26
CA GLU A 500 28.33 13.25 -14.48
C GLU A 500 26.83 13.53 -14.29
N ALA A 501 26.11 12.63 -13.62
CA ALA A 501 24.68 12.77 -13.35
C ALA A 501 24.34 13.94 -12.39
N THR A 502 25.31 14.39 -11.59
CA THR A 502 25.17 15.48 -10.62
C THR A 502 25.56 16.86 -11.16
N LYS A 503 26.22 16.93 -12.33
CA LYS A 503 26.45 18.17 -13.10
C LYS A 503 25.21 18.54 -13.91
#